data_AF-L0ICF9-F1
#
_entry.id   AF-L0ICF9-F1
#
_cell.length_a   1.000
_cell.length_b   1.000
_cell.length_c   1.000
_cell.angle_alpha   90.00
_cell.angle_beta   90.00
_cell.angle_gamma   90.00
#
_symmetry.space_group_name_H-M   'P 1'
#
loop_
_entity.id
_entity.type
_entity.pdbx_description
1 polymer ?
#
loop_
_entity_poly.entity_id
_entity_poly.type
_entity_poly.pdbx_seq_one_letter_code
_entity_poly.pdbx_strand_id
1 'polypeptide(L)'
;MTETAQRLKYWFGQFATLFVLGFTLMFIPTGFDLWQSEPAFVDYDPSSTMYDVSFVTAILIGLIVGLYVTRNIYRWSKTQRA
;
A
#
# COMPACT_ATOMS: atom_id res chain seq x y z
N MET A 1 -17.82 -3.69 29.14
CA MET A 1 -17.15 -2.70 28.26
C MET A 1 -16.09 -3.31 27.32
N THR A 2 -15.61 -4.54 27.57
CA THR A 2 -14.57 -5.23 26.77
C THR A 2 -15.07 -5.84 25.46
N GLU A 3 -16.31 -6.32 25.41
CA GLU A 3 -16.89 -6.98 24.23
C GLU A 3 -17.12 -6.03 23.05
N THR A 4 -17.64 -4.83 23.31
CA THR A 4 -17.88 -3.79 22.29
C THR A 4 -16.56 -3.31 21.68
N ALA A 5 -15.53 -3.16 22.51
CA ALA A 5 -14.19 -2.79 22.08
C ALA A 5 -13.53 -3.90 21.25
N GLN A 6 -13.70 -5.17 21.61
CA GLN A 6 -13.20 -6.30 20.82
C GLN A 6 -13.90 -6.42 19.46
N ARG A 7 -15.22 -6.24 19.43
CA ARG A 7 -15.97 -6.19 18.17
C ARG A 7 -15.47 -5.04 17.28
N LEU A 8 -15.39 -3.81 17.80
CA LEU A 8 -14.95 -2.65 17.02
C LEU A 8 -13.56 -2.87 16.36
N LYS A 9 -12.65 -3.58 17.03
CA LYS A 9 -11.33 -3.95 16.48
C LYS A 9 -11.40 -4.94 15.33
N TYR A 10 -12.25 -5.95 15.47
CA TYR A 10 -12.45 -6.96 14.43
C TYR A 10 -13.05 -6.32 13.18
N TRP A 11 -14.05 -5.45 13.36
CA TRP A 11 -14.64 -4.65 12.29
C TRP A 11 -13.60 -3.74 11.63
N PHE A 12 -12.78 -3.02 12.41
CA PHE A 12 -11.71 -2.18 11.85
C PHE A 12 -10.69 -2.98 11.02
N GLY A 13 -10.25 -4.14 11.51
CA GLY A 13 -9.34 -5.02 10.77
C GLY A 13 -9.96 -5.54 9.47
N GLN A 14 -11.24 -5.90 9.49
CA GLN A 14 -11.97 -6.31 8.29
C GLN A 14 -12.13 -5.16 7.30
N PHE A 15 -12.51 -3.96 7.75
CA PHE A 15 -12.62 -2.79 6.89
C PHE A 15 -11.28 -2.38 6.30
N ALA A 16 -10.21 -2.39 7.08
CA ALA A 16 -8.87 -2.09 6.58
C ALA A 16 -8.42 -3.12 5.53
N THR A 17 -8.70 -4.41 5.76
CA THR A 17 -8.38 -5.47 4.80
C THR A 17 -9.18 -5.33 3.51
N LEU A 18 -10.49 -5.09 3.61
CA LEU A 18 -11.36 -4.86 2.46
C LEU A 18 -10.97 -3.60 1.69
N PHE A 19 -10.57 -2.54 2.40
CA PHE A 19 -10.08 -1.31 1.79
C PHE A 19 -8.78 -1.55 1.02
N VAL A 20 -7.79 -2.21 1.62
CA VAL A 20 -6.53 -2.54 0.93
C VAL A 20 -6.77 -3.45 -0.26
N LEU A 21 -7.62 -4.47 -0.10
CA LEU A 21 -7.99 -5.38 -1.19
C LEU A 21 -8.67 -4.60 -2.33
N GLY A 22 -9.71 -3.81 -2.01
CA GLY A 22 -10.44 -3.02 -3.00
C GLY A 22 -9.56 -1.99 -3.69
N PHE A 23 -8.72 -1.27 -2.94
CA PHE A 23 -7.73 -0.36 -3.47
C PHE A 23 -6.80 -1.08 -4.45
N THR A 24 -6.22 -2.23 -4.06
CA THR A 24 -5.32 -3.01 -4.93
C THR A 24 -6.03 -3.49 -6.20
N LEU A 25 -7.26 -3.98 -6.07
CA LEU A 25 -8.07 -4.44 -7.20
C LEU A 25 -8.40 -3.29 -8.18
N MET A 26 -8.60 -2.05 -7.71
CA MET A 26 -8.84 -0.90 -8.58
C MET A 26 -7.64 -0.56 -9.47
N PHE A 27 -6.41 -0.94 -9.09
CA PHE A 27 -5.23 -0.74 -9.94
C PHE A 27 -5.03 -1.88 -10.95
N ILE A 28 -5.79 -2.98 -10.89
CA ILE A 28 -5.67 -4.06 -11.88
C ILE A 28 -5.97 -3.59 -13.31
N PRO A 29 -7.09 -2.89 -13.58
CA PRO A 29 -7.37 -2.38 -14.92
C PRO A 29 -6.28 -1.42 -15.39
N THR A 30 -5.87 -0.47 -14.55
CA THR A 30 -4.82 0.49 -14.89
C THR A 30 -3.47 -0.18 -15.11
N GLY A 31 -3.13 -1.20 -14.32
CA GLY A 31 -1.91 -1.99 -14.49
C GLY A 31 -1.93 -2.85 -15.75
N PHE A 32 -3.11 -3.39 -16.10
CA PHE A 32 -3.31 -4.13 -17.35
C PHE A 32 -3.22 -3.20 -18.57
N ASP A 33 -3.84 -2.03 -18.51
CA ASP A 33 -3.76 -1.00 -19.55
C ASP A 33 -2.32 -0.50 -19.71
N LEU A 34 -1.59 -0.29 -18.61
CA LEU A 34 -0.17 0.04 -18.64
C LEU A 34 0.68 -1.08 -19.26
N TRP A 35 0.37 -2.33 -18.96
CA TRP A 35 1.10 -3.48 -19.52
C TRP A 35 0.85 -3.66 -21.02
N GLN A 36 -0.37 -3.36 -21.49
CA GLN A 36 -0.73 -3.39 -22.90
C GLN A 36 -0.36 -2.13 -23.67
N SER A 37 -0.17 -1.00 -22.97
CA SER A 37 0.21 0.24 -23.63
C SER A 37 1.55 0.06 -24.33
N GLU A 38 1.66 0.60 -25.55
CA GLU A 38 2.97 0.80 -26.15
C GLU A 38 3.80 1.56 -25.12
N PRO A 39 4.98 1.04 -24.73
CA PRO A 39 5.82 1.75 -23.79
C PRO A 39 6.00 3.14 -24.37
N ALA A 40 5.50 4.14 -23.66
CA ALA A 40 5.85 5.51 -23.95
C ALA A 40 7.35 5.56 -23.73
N PHE A 41 8.11 5.36 -24.81
CA PHE A 41 9.48 5.82 -24.92
C PHE A 41 9.36 7.35 -24.86
N VAL A 42 9.04 7.87 -23.69
CA VAL A 42 9.68 9.10 -23.27
C VAL A 42 11.15 8.77 -23.43
N ASP A 43 11.91 9.61 -24.12
CA ASP A 43 13.36 9.49 -24.28
C ASP A 43 14.11 9.60 -22.92
N TYR A 44 13.59 9.01 -21.85
CA TYR A 44 14.35 8.65 -20.67
C TYR A 44 15.24 7.51 -21.07
N ASP A 45 16.48 7.86 -21.40
CA ASP A 45 17.59 6.93 -21.42
C ASP A 45 17.50 6.06 -20.13
N PRO A 46 17.36 4.73 -20.24
CA PRO A 46 17.29 3.84 -19.08
C PRO A 46 18.59 3.84 -18.26
N SER A 47 19.66 4.48 -18.75
CA SER A 47 20.88 4.79 -17.98
C SER A 47 20.83 6.15 -17.27
N SER A 48 19.74 6.91 -17.42
CA SER A 48 19.59 8.23 -16.80
C SER A 48 19.37 8.09 -15.29
N THR A 49 20.17 8.83 -14.53
CA THR A 49 20.07 8.87 -13.07
C THR A 49 18.68 9.28 -12.56
N MET A 50 17.93 10.08 -13.34
CA MET A 50 16.57 10.46 -12.99
C MET A 50 15.57 9.29 -13.03
N TYR A 51 15.74 8.36 -13.97
CA TYR A 51 14.92 7.15 -14.05
C TYR A 51 15.16 6.26 -12.82
N ASP A 52 16.44 5.99 -12.50
CA ASP A 52 16.81 5.17 -11.34
C ASP A 52 16.29 5.77 -10.02
N VAL A 53 16.45 7.08 -9.83
CA VAL A 53 15.98 7.77 -8.62
C VAL A 53 14.46 7.68 -8.51
N SER A 54 13.73 7.88 -9.62
CA SER A 54 12.26 7.83 -9.62
C SER A 54 11.76 6.42 -9.33
N PHE A 55 12.37 5.40 -9.95
CA PHE A 55 12.05 3.99 -9.74
C PHE A 55 12.29 3.57 -8.29
N VAL A 56 13.47 3.88 -7.73
CA VAL A 56 13.80 3.58 -6.34
C VAL A 56 12.85 4.31 -5.38
N THR A 57 12.51 5.58 -5.67
CA THR A 57 11.59 6.36 -4.84
C THR A 57 10.19 5.75 -4.83
N ALA A 58 9.68 5.32 -5.98
CA ALA A 58 8.38 4.65 -6.07
C ALA A 58 8.30 3.39 -5.19
N ILE A 59 9.38 2.59 -5.17
CA ILE A 59 9.48 1.39 -4.31
C ILE A 59 9.57 1.78 -2.83
N LEU A 60 10.42 2.75 -2.50
CA LEU A 60 10.67 3.17 -1.11
C LEU A 60 9.42 3.76 -0.45
N ILE A 61 8.61 4.52 -1.18
CA ILE A 61 7.36 5.10 -0.64
C ILE A 61 6.43 3.98 -0.17
N GLY A 62 6.19 2.96 -1.00
CA GLY A 62 5.34 1.83 -0.65
C GLY A 62 5.86 1.07 0.58
N LEU A 63 7.16 0.83 0.64
CA LEU A 63 7.83 0.18 1.78
C LEU A 63 7.68 0.98 3.07
N ILE A 64 7.97 2.29 3.04
CA ILE A 64 7.92 3.15 4.23
C ILE A 64 6.47 3.27 4.72
N VAL A 65 5.52 3.55 3.83
CA VAL A 65 4.10 3.67 4.19
C VAL A 65 3.57 2.34 4.72
N GLY A 66 3.88 1.23 4.05
CA GLY A 66 3.49 -0.11 4.49
C GLY A 66 4.02 -0.41 5.90
N LEU A 67 5.33 -0.24 6.13
CA LEU A 67 5.94 -0.45 7.45
C LEU A 67 5.36 0.48 8.52
N TYR A 68 5.08 1.74 8.18
CA TYR A 68 4.47 2.69 9.10
C TYR A 68 3.05 2.26 9.50
N VAL A 69 2.22 1.88 8.53
CA VAL A 69 0.86 1.40 8.78
C VAL A 69 0.89 0.11 9.61
N THR A 70 1.71 -0.88 9.23
CA THR A 70 1.87 -2.13 9.97
C THR A 70 2.34 -1.89 11.41
N ARG A 71 3.31 -0.98 11.61
CA ARG A 71 3.79 -0.60 12.95
C ARG A 71 2.68 0.02 13.79
N ASN A 72 1.87 0.90 13.21
CA ASN A 72 0.76 1.53 13.93
C ASN A 72 -0.35 0.54 14.27
N ILE A 73 -0.69 -0.36 13.35
CA ILE A 73 -1.64 -1.47 13.60
C ILE A 73 -1.12 -2.35 14.74
N TYR A 74 0.15 -2.73 14.71
CA TYR A 74 0.78 -3.55 15.76
C TYR A 74 0.77 -2.85 17.12
N ARG A 75 1.16 -1.56 17.18
CA ARG A 75 1.13 -0.77 18.41
C ARG A 75 -0.28 -0.66 18.97
N TRP A 76 -1.24 -0.31 18.12
CA TRP A 76 -2.65 -0.22 18.50
C TRP A 76 -3.18 -1.57 19.03
N SER A 77 -2.83 -2.67 18.37
CA SER A 77 -3.16 -4.03 18.83
C SER A 77 -2.52 -4.37 20.18
N LYS A 78 -1.27 -3.95 20.42
CA LYS A 78 -0.52 -4.24 21.66
C LYS A 78 -0.99 -3.39 22.85
N THR A 79 -1.21 -2.09 22.67
CA THR A 79 -1.77 -1.19 23.70
C THR A 79 -3.14 -1.67 24.19
N GLN A 80 -3.81 -2.48 23.39
CA GLN A 80 -5.12 -3.04 23.66
C GLN A 80 -5.12 -4.43 24.30
N ARG A 81 -3.94 -5.05 24.50
CA ARG A 81 -3.75 -6.31 25.23
C ARG A 81 -3.23 -6.11 26.66
N ALA A 82 -2.69 -4.93 26.97
CA ALA A 82 -2.37 -4.49 28.33
C ALA A 82 -3.61 -3.90 29.00
#